data_AF-A0A7S4U9F7-F1
#
_entry.id   AF-A0A7S4U9F7-F1
#
_cell.length_a   1.000
_cell.length_b   1.000
_cell.length_c   1.000
_cell.angle_alpha   90.00
_cell.angle_beta   90.00
_cell.angle_gamma   90.00
#
_symmetry.space_group_name_H-M   'P 1'
#
loop_
_entity.id
_entity.type
_entity.pdbx_description
1 polymer ?
#
loop_
_entity_poly.entity_id
_entity_poly.type
_entity_poly.pdbx_seq_one_letter_code
_entity_poly.pdbx_strand_id
1 'polypeptide(L)'
;TFGGNKTAIALAGIASFTDLYIDTLSAAESAACSACTGVGVCPTCQQCYTKNQTNYMYTLTFTLSSPYNPSPATVQVKLNPRVQSLKFQSSGAVCTCVTQCASPVNLIALEYFTFSFQIQASDCSGKSPLTQMQSSVGVAIQSSPDPNSQLFGTTQVAFVDGTATFDQLYVDKKGDGYLLEFNYLGNSKAFSIKSPALCIQEGVTSIKLLSTPEKVNQTAGIPFTIQPKVQLMTSTSVAYGSRGFVTASINFDPGAKSVQNPGTSQLLGTTILQSNLGTVTFTDLAINKASVGQGYINSGFTLTFAYFSATVQTGSIPVYPNIWTKLLVPYNKQPV
;
A
#
# COMPACT_ATOMS: atom_id res chain seq x y z
N THR A 1 15.71 35.56 16.54
CA THR A 1 14.60 36.18 17.28
C THR A 1 13.59 35.14 17.76
N PHE A 2 13.19 35.14 19.02
CA PHE A 2 12.07 34.32 19.51
C PHE A 2 10.75 35.10 19.37
N GLY A 3 9.76 34.53 18.69
CA GLY A 3 8.46 35.15 18.40
C GLY A 3 7.27 34.22 18.68
N GLY A 4 6.07 34.69 18.36
CA GLY A 4 4.79 34.07 18.74
C GLY A 4 4.18 34.71 19.99
N ASN A 5 3.03 34.21 20.44
CA ASN A 5 2.40 34.63 21.68
C ASN A 5 3.11 33.96 22.87
N LYS A 6 3.93 34.74 23.57
CA LYS A 6 4.79 34.26 24.67
C LYS A 6 4.05 34.15 26.01
N THR A 7 2.77 34.46 26.02
CA THR A 7 1.91 34.41 27.19
C THR A 7 0.69 33.54 26.89
N ALA A 8 0.40 32.60 27.76
CA ALA A 8 -0.81 31.77 27.70
C ALA A 8 -1.44 31.70 29.09
N ILE A 9 -2.77 31.71 29.15
CA ILE A 9 -3.51 31.44 30.38
C ILE A 9 -3.59 29.92 30.54
N ALA A 10 -3.14 29.42 31.68
CA ALA A 10 -3.26 28.01 31.99
C ALA A 10 -4.75 27.65 32.23
N LEU A 11 -5.27 26.71 31.46
CA LEU A 11 -6.61 26.16 31.62
C LEU A 11 -6.48 24.74 32.17
N ALA A 12 -7.14 24.45 33.30
CA ALA A 12 -7.02 23.18 34.01
C ALA A 12 -5.55 22.74 34.29
N GLY A 13 -4.68 23.71 34.59
CA GLY A 13 -3.26 23.46 34.89
C GLY A 13 -2.35 23.28 33.67
N ILE A 14 -2.87 23.41 32.44
CA ILE A 14 -2.09 23.29 31.20
C ILE A 14 -2.04 24.64 30.48
N ALA A 15 -0.83 25.13 30.20
CA ALA A 15 -0.60 26.28 29.34
C ALA A 15 -0.16 25.81 27.94
N SER A 16 -0.97 26.10 26.92
CA SER A 16 -0.71 25.70 25.54
C SER A 16 -0.22 26.88 24.72
N PHE A 17 0.86 26.66 23.97
CA PHE A 17 1.43 27.64 23.06
C PHE A 17 1.41 27.05 21.64
N THR A 18 0.71 27.70 20.72
CA THR A 18 0.46 27.15 19.36
C THR A 18 1.25 27.85 18.26
N ASP A 19 1.87 29.00 18.56
CA ASP A 19 2.47 29.88 17.57
C ASP A 19 3.91 30.32 17.92
N LEU A 20 4.55 29.71 18.93
CA LEU A 20 5.94 30.00 19.26
C LEU A 20 6.88 29.59 18.12
N TYR A 21 7.81 30.48 17.77
CA TYR A 21 8.85 30.20 16.78
C TYR A 21 10.17 30.85 17.17
N ILE A 22 11.28 30.25 16.73
CA ILE A 22 12.61 30.84 16.84
C ILE A 22 13.13 31.05 15.42
N ASP A 23 13.34 32.32 15.06
CA ASP A 23 14.12 32.72 13.90
C ASP A 23 15.60 32.71 14.29
N THR A 24 16.44 32.02 13.54
CA THR A 24 17.88 31.88 13.82
C THR A 24 18.73 32.96 13.15
N LEU A 25 18.15 33.81 12.31
CA LEU A 25 18.84 34.92 11.64
C LEU A 25 18.99 36.12 12.57
N SER A 26 20.18 36.75 12.62
CA SER A 26 20.38 38.03 13.32
C SER A 26 19.85 39.22 12.51
N ALA A 27 19.60 40.35 13.18
CA ALA A 27 19.12 41.57 12.52
C ALA A 27 20.07 42.09 11.41
N ALA A 28 21.39 41.94 11.60
CA ALA A 28 22.39 42.31 10.59
C ALA A 28 22.41 41.34 9.40
N GLU A 29 22.19 40.03 9.64
CA GLU A 29 22.10 39.01 8.59
C GLU A 29 20.80 39.11 7.79
N SER A 30 19.68 39.46 8.44
CA SER A 30 18.42 39.80 7.78
C SER A 30 18.51 41.09 6.96
N ALA A 31 19.38 42.02 7.34
CA ALA A 31 19.63 43.28 6.60
C ALA A 31 20.63 43.12 5.45
N ALA A 32 21.66 42.27 5.60
CA ALA A 32 22.66 41.98 4.57
C ALA A 32 22.09 41.20 3.37
N CYS A 33 20.94 40.57 3.54
CA CYS A 33 20.22 39.90 2.49
C CYS A 33 18.83 40.54 2.38
N SER A 34 18.67 41.51 1.46
CA SER A 34 17.41 42.22 1.17
C SER A 34 16.23 41.32 0.76
N ALA A 35 16.47 40.01 0.65
CA ALA A 35 15.49 38.97 0.32
C ALA A 35 15.31 37.90 1.44
N CYS A 36 15.90 38.05 2.64
CA CYS A 36 15.57 37.19 3.80
C CYS A 36 14.26 37.68 4.49
N THR A 37 13.57 38.70 3.95
CA THR A 37 12.28 39.20 4.49
C THR A 37 11.10 38.43 3.90
N GLY A 38 10.52 37.54 4.69
CA GLY A 38 9.27 36.88 4.38
C GLY A 38 9.09 35.65 5.28
N VAL A 39 8.09 35.69 6.17
CA VAL A 39 7.67 34.50 6.91
C VAL A 39 7.18 33.49 5.88
N GLY A 40 8.04 32.56 5.46
CA GLY A 40 7.66 31.56 4.46
C GLY A 40 8.56 31.39 3.26
N VAL A 41 9.47 32.30 2.93
CA VAL A 41 10.26 32.18 1.67
C VAL A 41 11.69 31.78 2.00
N CYS A 42 12.27 30.90 1.17
CA CYS A 42 13.69 30.62 1.30
C CYS A 42 14.51 31.86 0.94
N PRO A 43 15.38 32.32 1.84
CA PRO A 43 16.21 33.48 1.57
C PRO A 43 17.08 33.23 0.35
N THR A 44 17.27 34.15 -0.57
CA THR A 44 18.10 33.93 -1.81
C THR A 44 19.61 33.98 -1.57
N CYS A 45 20.02 34.09 -0.32
CA CYS A 45 21.36 34.45 0.10
C CYS A 45 22.05 33.24 0.74
N GLN A 46 23.17 32.78 0.17
CA GLN A 46 23.85 31.55 0.60
C GLN A 46 24.30 31.57 2.08
N GLN A 47 24.54 32.77 2.63
CA GLN A 47 24.88 33.02 4.04
C GLN A 47 23.70 32.76 5.01
N CYS A 48 22.44 32.89 4.57
CA CYS A 48 21.25 32.55 5.36
C CYS A 48 21.09 31.00 5.51
N TYR A 49 21.88 30.17 4.80
CA TYR A 49 21.77 28.69 4.81
C TYR A 49 22.77 27.97 5.72
N THR A 50 24.02 28.44 5.80
CA THR A 50 25.11 27.73 6.51
C THR A 50 24.95 27.70 8.03
N LYS A 51 24.19 28.64 8.60
CA LYS A 51 23.84 28.65 10.04
C LYS A 51 22.58 27.86 10.39
N ASN A 52 21.66 27.61 9.46
CA ASN A 52 20.42 26.86 9.77
C ASN A 52 20.62 25.33 9.84
N GLN A 53 21.86 24.86 9.72
CA GLN A 53 22.22 23.43 9.70
C GLN A 53 22.77 22.90 11.02
N THR A 54 22.96 23.74 12.03
CA THR A 54 23.45 23.29 13.34
C THR A 54 22.27 22.90 14.21
N ASN A 55 22.34 21.71 14.82
CA ASN A 55 21.43 21.23 15.85
C ASN A 55 21.51 22.16 17.06
N TYR A 56 21.00 23.38 16.96
CA TYR A 56 20.93 24.30 18.08
C TYR A 56 19.87 23.77 19.04
N MET A 57 20.34 23.41 20.22
CA MET A 57 19.48 23.19 21.38
C MET A 57 19.15 24.56 21.94
N TYR A 58 17.86 24.88 21.97
CA TYR A 58 17.36 26.07 22.63
C TYR A 58 16.73 25.67 23.95
N THR A 59 17.10 26.33 25.02
CA THR A 59 16.40 26.21 26.29
C THR A 59 15.25 27.20 26.30
N LEU A 60 14.03 26.69 26.31
CA LEU A 60 12.85 27.51 26.58
C LEU A 60 12.59 27.48 28.09
N THR A 61 12.58 28.66 28.69
CA THR A 61 12.25 28.84 30.10
C THR A 61 10.80 29.31 30.21
N PHE A 62 9.97 28.52 30.87
CA PHE A 62 8.58 28.84 31.16
C PHE A 62 8.47 29.33 32.60
N THR A 63 8.00 30.56 32.75
CA THR A 63 7.79 31.21 34.05
C THR A 63 6.31 31.37 34.30
N LEU A 64 5.84 30.91 35.46
CA LEU A 64 4.47 31.16 35.91
C LEU A 64 4.42 32.46 36.69
N SER A 65 3.71 33.46 36.17
CA SER A 65 3.41 34.69 36.92
C SER A 65 2.35 34.40 37.99
N SER A 66 2.80 34.18 39.22
CA SER A 66 1.96 33.91 40.40
C SER A 66 2.47 34.71 41.60
N PRO A 67 1.59 35.16 42.52
CA PRO A 67 2.01 35.84 43.75
C PRO A 67 2.92 35.01 44.65
N TYR A 68 3.04 33.70 44.41
CA TYR A 68 3.86 32.78 45.19
C TYR A 68 5.28 32.54 44.62
N ASN A 69 5.72 33.33 43.64
CA ASN A 69 7.06 33.29 43.02
C ASN A 69 7.62 31.86 42.76
N PRO A 70 6.96 31.07 41.90
CA PRO A 70 7.37 29.70 41.63
C PRO A 70 8.71 29.66 40.88
N SER A 71 9.51 28.61 41.13
CA SER A 71 10.72 28.34 40.35
C SER A 71 10.38 28.18 38.86
N PRO A 72 11.18 28.77 37.94
CA PRO A 72 10.98 28.57 36.51
C PRO A 72 11.11 27.08 36.14
N ALA A 73 10.27 26.63 35.21
CA ALA A 73 10.41 25.33 34.57
C ALA A 73 11.17 25.51 33.25
N THR A 74 12.22 24.73 33.03
CA THR A 74 13.00 24.79 31.77
C THR A 74 12.76 23.54 30.94
N VAL A 75 12.55 23.72 29.63
CA VAL A 75 12.47 22.65 28.65
C VAL A 75 13.55 22.86 27.60
N GLN A 76 14.29 21.80 27.29
CA GLN A 76 15.21 21.80 26.17
C GLN A 76 14.45 21.46 24.90
N VAL A 77 14.46 22.37 23.93
CA VAL A 77 13.84 22.18 22.61
C VAL A 77 14.93 22.10 21.57
N LYS A 78 14.93 20.99 20.83
CA LYS A 78 15.71 20.86 19.61
C LYS A 78 14.91 21.45 18.46
N LEU A 79 15.46 22.43 17.75
CA LEU A 79 14.85 22.87 16.50
C LEU A 79 15.25 21.95 15.37
N ASN A 80 14.26 21.43 14.66
CA ASN A 80 14.48 20.66 13.45
C ASN A 80 14.58 21.62 12.25
N PRO A 81 15.33 21.27 11.20
CA PRO A 81 15.38 22.07 9.98
C PRO A 81 13.97 22.34 9.45
N ARG A 82 13.69 23.59 9.09
CA ARG A 82 12.40 23.95 8.50
C ARG A 82 12.28 23.32 7.12
N VAL A 83 11.24 22.52 6.92
CA VAL A 83 10.88 22.00 5.59
C VAL A 83 10.34 23.12 4.71
N GLN A 84 10.78 23.14 3.45
CA GLN A 84 10.52 24.23 2.51
C GLN A 84 10.01 23.76 1.17
N SER A 85 10.38 22.55 0.75
CA SER A 85 9.80 21.91 -0.42
C SER A 85 9.77 20.40 -0.26
N LEU A 86 8.87 19.78 -1.01
CA LEU A 86 8.84 18.34 -1.22
C LEU A 86 9.53 18.01 -2.55
N LYS A 87 10.16 16.83 -2.62
CA LYS A 87 10.75 16.27 -3.82
C LYS A 87 10.37 14.80 -3.90
N PHE A 88 10.12 14.29 -5.11
CA PHE A 88 10.04 12.86 -5.31
C PHE A 88 11.43 12.27 -5.32
N GLN A 89 11.67 11.30 -4.44
CA GLN A 89 12.75 10.34 -4.60
C GLN A 89 12.38 9.32 -5.69
N SER A 90 11.09 8.93 -5.74
CA SER A 90 10.50 8.12 -6.79
C SER A 90 9.01 8.44 -6.91
N SER A 91 8.46 8.48 -8.12
CA SER A 91 7.06 8.84 -8.39
C SER A 91 6.35 7.92 -9.38
N GLY A 92 6.91 6.74 -9.65
CA GLY A 92 6.48 5.87 -10.75
C GLY A 92 6.87 6.41 -12.14
N ALA A 93 6.71 5.58 -13.17
CA ALA A 93 6.98 5.96 -14.56
C ALA A 93 5.77 6.66 -15.19
N VAL A 94 6.05 7.65 -16.03
CA VAL A 94 5.07 8.46 -16.77
C VAL A 94 4.56 7.66 -17.97
N CYS A 95 3.24 7.57 -18.14
CA CYS A 95 2.64 7.20 -19.41
C CYS A 95 1.47 8.12 -19.71
N THR A 96 1.46 8.71 -20.91
CA THR A 96 0.27 9.28 -21.53
C THR A 96 -0.48 8.16 -22.23
N CYS A 97 -1.80 8.13 -22.11
CA CYS A 97 -2.60 6.94 -22.35
C CYS A 97 -2.84 6.61 -23.84
N VAL A 98 -1.97 7.08 -24.75
CA VAL A 98 -2.10 6.89 -26.19
C VAL A 98 -0.88 6.17 -26.77
N THR A 99 -1.17 4.96 -27.26
CA THR A 99 -0.37 4.09 -28.15
C THR A 99 1.07 3.79 -27.74
N GLN A 100 1.28 2.56 -27.26
CA GLN A 100 2.57 1.93 -26.95
C GLN A 100 3.41 2.63 -25.87
N CYS A 101 3.04 2.41 -24.61
CA CYS A 101 4.06 2.30 -23.58
C CYS A 101 4.79 0.97 -23.75
N ALA A 102 6.09 1.02 -24.01
CA ALA A 102 6.96 -0.12 -23.78
C ALA A 102 7.02 -0.36 -22.26
N SER A 103 6.08 -1.17 -21.73
CA SER A 103 6.15 -1.99 -20.50
C SER A 103 6.81 -1.40 -19.21
N PRO A 104 6.22 -1.54 -17.99
CA PRO A 104 4.84 -1.94 -17.65
C PRO A 104 4.30 -1.13 -16.46
N VAL A 105 3.46 -0.11 -16.66
CA VAL A 105 2.69 0.44 -15.53
C VAL A 105 1.29 0.83 -15.97
N ASN A 106 0.50 -0.20 -16.28
CA ASN A 106 -0.94 -0.06 -16.39
C ASN A 106 -1.51 -0.19 -14.98
N LEU A 107 -2.00 0.90 -14.40
CA LEU A 107 -2.70 0.88 -13.12
C LEU A 107 -4.13 0.38 -13.35
N ILE A 108 -4.69 -0.41 -12.43
CA ILE A 108 -6.04 -0.95 -12.54
C ILE A 108 -6.90 -0.32 -11.45
N ALA A 109 -8.10 0.13 -11.80
CA ALA A 109 -9.03 0.64 -10.82
C ALA A 109 -9.36 -0.43 -9.75
N LEU A 110 -9.45 -0.01 -8.49
CA LEU A 110 -9.66 -0.87 -7.31
C LEU A 110 -8.49 -1.80 -6.96
N GLU A 111 -7.31 -1.62 -7.58
CA GLU A 111 -6.07 -2.30 -7.18
C GLU A 111 -5.00 -1.29 -6.76
N TYR A 112 -4.18 -1.66 -5.78
CA TYR A 112 -3.02 -0.86 -5.38
C TYR A 112 -2.11 -0.55 -6.57
N PHE A 113 -1.55 0.65 -6.58
CA PHE A 113 -0.54 1.01 -7.55
C PHE A 113 0.66 0.08 -7.45
N THR A 114 1.26 -0.23 -8.59
CA THR A 114 2.37 -1.19 -8.69
C THR A 114 3.73 -0.57 -8.34
N PHE A 115 3.73 0.69 -7.94
CA PHE A 115 4.88 1.46 -7.48
C PHE A 115 4.48 2.31 -6.28
N SER A 116 5.48 2.77 -5.54
CA SER A 116 5.29 3.71 -4.44
C SER A 116 5.68 5.13 -4.83
N PHE A 117 4.99 6.10 -4.24
CA PHE A 117 5.47 7.48 -4.21
C PHE A 117 6.35 7.67 -2.98
N GLN A 118 7.62 7.97 -3.20
CA GLN A 118 8.58 8.25 -2.13
C GLN A 118 8.88 9.74 -2.15
N ILE A 119 8.51 10.41 -1.07
CA ILE A 119 8.58 11.86 -0.95
C ILE A 119 9.60 12.21 0.10
N GLN A 120 10.55 13.05 -0.28
CA GLN A 120 11.51 13.63 0.63
C GLN A 120 11.21 15.11 0.85
N ALA A 121 11.54 15.55 2.05
CA ALA A 121 11.52 16.95 2.42
C ALA A 121 12.92 17.55 2.26
N SER A 122 12.97 18.79 1.78
CA SER A 122 14.21 19.56 1.73
C SER A 122 14.08 20.92 2.43
N ASP A 123 15.19 21.36 2.99
CA ASP A 123 15.30 22.68 3.61
C ASP A 123 15.74 23.75 2.59
N CYS A 124 15.87 24.99 3.06
CA CYS A 124 16.29 26.10 2.20
C CYS A 124 17.71 25.99 1.66
N SER A 125 18.58 25.18 2.27
CA SER A 125 19.94 24.94 1.77
C SER A 125 19.97 23.90 0.64
N GLY A 126 18.81 23.30 0.33
CA GLY A 126 18.69 22.20 -0.62
C GLY A 126 19.01 20.83 -0.02
N LYS A 127 19.28 20.74 1.29
CA LYS A 127 19.55 19.47 1.98
C LYS A 127 18.31 18.58 1.96
N SER A 128 18.49 17.34 1.52
CA SER A 128 17.48 16.29 1.42
C SER A 128 18.18 14.93 1.51
N PRO A 129 17.64 13.92 2.20
CA PRO A 129 16.43 13.97 3.04
C PRO A 129 16.69 14.64 4.40
N LEU A 130 15.63 15.18 5.00
CA LEU A 130 15.64 15.69 6.37
C LEU A 130 15.20 14.58 7.34
N THR A 131 16.15 13.93 8.01
CA THR A 131 15.89 12.69 8.79
C THR A 131 15.22 12.91 10.15
N GLN A 132 15.31 14.12 10.70
CA GLN A 132 14.74 14.46 12.01
C GLN A 132 13.42 15.19 11.82
N MET A 133 12.41 14.48 11.34
CA MET A 133 11.07 15.05 11.11
C MET A 133 10.01 14.20 11.77
N GLN A 134 8.99 14.85 12.33
CA GLN A 134 7.81 14.19 12.91
C GLN A 134 6.52 14.57 12.17
N SER A 135 6.64 15.35 11.10
CA SER A 135 5.53 15.77 10.26
C SER A 135 5.08 14.66 9.31
N SER A 136 3.95 14.89 8.66
CA SER A 136 3.38 13.99 7.66
C SER A 136 3.15 14.71 6.33
N VAL A 137 2.90 13.88 5.31
CA VAL A 137 2.39 14.30 4.00
C VAL A 137 0.99 13.70 3.87
N GLY A 138 0.03 14.49 3.40
CA GLY A 138 -1.28 14.01 2.95
C GLY A 138 -1.34 13.99 1.43
N VAL A 139 -2.06 13.05 0.83
CA VAL A 139 -2.28 12.98 -0.62
C VAL A 139 -3.77 13.03 -0.94
N ALA A 140 -4.10 13.76 -2.01
CA ALA A 140 -5.45 13.81 -2.56
C ALA A 140 -5.41 13.84 -4.09
N ILE A 141 -6.55 13.55 -4.72
CA ILE A 141 -6.76 13.82 -6.14
C ILE A 141 -6.84 15.33 -6.33
N GLN A 142 -5.95 15.89 -7.12
CA GLN A 142 -5.97 17.29 -7.53
C GLN A 142 -6.82 17.48 -8.79
N SER A 143 -6.71 16.56 -9.74
CA SER A 143 -7.49 16.54 -10.97
C SER A 143 -7.83 15.11 -11.34
N SER A 144 -9.05 14.91 -11.82
CA SER A 144 -9.55 13.62 -12.28
C SER A 144 -10.38 13.79 -13.55
N PRO A 145 -10.33 12.82 -14.47
CA PRO A 145 -11.24 12.72 -15.60
C PRO A 145 -12.70 12.40 -15.20
N ASP A 146 -12.94 11.82 -14.01
CA ASP A 146 -14.26 11.55 -13.45
C ASP A 146 -14.44 12.29 -12.11
N PRO A 147 -15.38 13.23 -11.98
CA PRO A 147 -15.56 14.00 -10.75
C PRO A 147 -15.98 13.15 -9.53
N ASN A 148 -16.47 11.93 -9.74
CA ASN A 148 -16.88 11.03 -8.65
C ASN A 148 -15.78 10.02 -8.26
N SER A 149 -14.61 10.08 -8.89
CA SER A 149 -13.50 9.21 -8.52
C SER A 149 -12.97 9.56 -7.12
N GLN A 150 -12.52 8.54 -6.40
CA GLN A 150 -11.95 8.67 -5.07
C GLN A 150 -10.58 7.99 -5.00
N LEU A 151 -9.69 8.57 -4.20
CA LEU A 151 -8.40 7.99 -3.84
C LEU A 151 -8.55 7.25 -2.50
N PHE A 152 -8.07 6.03 -2.46
CA PHE A 152 -8.20 5.15 -1.31
C PHE A 152 -6.83 4.66 -0.81
N GLY A 153 -6.88 3.98 0.34
CA GLY A 153 -5.73 3.42 1.04
C GLY A 153 -5.11 4.40 2.03
N THR A 154 -3.79 4.33 2.23
CA THR A 154 -3.09 5.18 3.21
C THR A 154 -2.79 6.54 2.60
N THR A 155 -3.71 7.50 2.76
CA THR A 155 -3.61 8.85 2.18
C THR A 155 -2.87 9.86 3.06
N GLN A 156 -2.32 9.45 4.20
CA GLN A 156 -1.46 10.27 5.04
C GLN A 156 -0.32 9.41 5.60
N VAL A 157 0.92 9.86 5.42
CA VAL A 157 2.12 9.13 5.84
C VAL A 157 3.08 10.07 6.56
N ALA A 158 3.58 9.66 7.72
CA ALA A 158 4.64 10.36 8.44
C ALA A 158 6.00 10.14 7.76
N PHE A 159 6.90 11.13 7.86
CA PHE A 159 8.28 10.91 7.43
C PHE A 159 8.98 9.93 8.38
N VAL A 160 9.62 8.91 7.80
CA VAL A 160 10.51 7.98 8.51
C VAL A 160 11.88 8.08 7.85
N ASP A 161 12.90 8.43 8.64
CA ASP A 161 14.25 8.74 8.14
C ASP A 161 14.27 9.73 6.97
N GLY A 162 13.33 10.68 6.99
CA GLY A 162 13.22 11.76 6.02
C GLY A 162 12.56 11.41 4.70
N THR A 163 11.97 10.21 4.58
CA THR A 163 11.13 9.81 3.45
C THR A 163 9.72 9.43 3.93
N ALA A 164 8.70 9.96 3.27
CA ALA A 164 7.31 9.52 3.38
C ALA A 164 6.98 8.63 2.17
N THR A 165 6.58 7.39 2.42
CA THR A 165 6.34 6.37 1.38
C THR A 165 4.87 6.01 1.29
N PHE A 166 4.26 6.25 0.14
CA PHE A 166 2.89 5.86 -0.18
C PHE A 166 2.91 4.66 -1.13
N ASP A 167 2.65 3.47 -0.61
CA ASP A 167 2.70 2.17 -1.31
C ASP A 167 1.34 1.46 -1.37
N GLN A 168 0.32 2.02 -0.73
CA GLN A 168 -1.03 1.45 -0.64
C GLN A 168 -2.08 2.37 -1.25
N LEU A 169 -1.73 3.17 -2.25
CA LEU A 169 -2.71 4.03 -2.94
C LEU A 169 -3.41 3.30 -4.08
N TYR A 170 -4.70 3.59 -4.28
CA TYR A 170 -5.46 3.18 -5.46
C TYR A 170 -6.62 4.12 -5.75
N VAL A 171 -7.14 4.07 -6.98
CA VAL A 171 -8.31 4.83 -7.43
C VAL A 171 -9.41 3.86 -7.85
N ASP A 172 -10.68 4.21 -7.65
CA ASP A 172 -11.83 3.34 -7.93
C ASP A 172 -12.38 3.43 -9.36
N LYS A 173 -12.07 4.49 -10.10
CA LYS A 173 -12.56 4.71 -11.46
C LYS A 173 -11.44 4.64 -12.48
N LYS A 174 -11.80 4.16 -13.67
CA LYS A 174 -10.95 4.24 -14.85
C LYS A 174 -10.89 5.67 -15.37
N GLY A 175 -9.77 6.04 -15.93
CA GLY A 175 -9.60 7.31 -16.60
C GLY A 175 -8.15 7.73 -16.73
N ASP A 176 -7.95 8.68 -17.61
CA ASP A 176 -6.65 9.16 -18.03
C ASP A 176 -6.39 10.58 -17.49
N GLY A 177 -5.17 10.85 -17.04
CA GLY A 177 -4.78 12.19 -16.61
C GLY A 177 -5.03 12.48 -15.13
N TYR A 178 -5.19 11.45 -14.29
CA TYR A 178 -5.24 11.63 -12.84
C TYR A 178 -3.98 12.34 -12.35
N LEU A 179 -4.14 13.40 -11.58
CA LEU A 179 -3.05 14.10 -10.90
C LEU A 179 -3.27 14.02 -9.40
N LEU A 180 -2.29 13.46 -8.69
CA LEU A 180 -2.27 13.45 -7.23
C LEU A 180 -1.45 14.62 -6.72
N GLU A 181 -1.91 15.26 -5.66
CA GLU A 181 -1.18 16.32 -4.98
C GLU A 181 -0.85 15.90 -3.56
N PHE A 182 0.44 15.94 -3.26
CA PHE A 182 1.01 15.59 -1.97
C PHE A 182 1.31 16.85 -1.19
N ASN A 183 0.61 17.03 -0.08
CA ASN A 183 0.59 18.23 0.74
C ASN A 183 1.36 17.98 2.03
N TYR A 184 2.31 18.85 2.34
CA TYR A 184 3.00 18.79 3.62
C TYR A 184 2.12 19.28 4.77
N LEU A 185 2.09 18.54 5.88
CA LEU A 185 1.19 18.79 7.03
C LEU A 185 1.93 19.23 8.30
N GLY A 186 3.21 19.56 8.22
CA GLY A 186 4.04 19.78 9.41
C GLY A 186 4.08 21.19 10.01
N ASN A 187 3.64 22.24 9.30
CA ASN A 187 3.59 23.62 9.81
C ASN A 187 2.81 24.58 8.88
N SER A 188 2.67 25.84 9.29
CA SER A 188 1.76 26.89 8.79
C SER A 188 1.94 27.34 7.33
N LYS A 189 2.95 26.83 6.61
CA LYS A 189 3.08 27.09 5.17
C LYS A 189 2.76 25.82 4.40
N ALA A 190 1.64 25.83 3.69
CA ALA A 190 1.30 24.79 2.75
C ALA A 190 2.27 24.83 1.56
N PHE A 191 2.89 23.70 1.28
CA PHE A 191 3.54 23.43 0.01
C PHE A 191 3.21 22.01 -0.42
N SER A 192 3.18 21.81 -1.72
CA SER A 192 2.79 20.57 -2.34
C SER A 192 3.71 20.19 -3.49
N ILE A 193 3.68 18.91 -3.85
CA ILE A 193 4.24 18.40 -5.10
C ILE A 193 3.20 17.55 -5.80
N LYS A 194 3.12 17.65 -7.13
CA LYS A 194 2.15 16.94 -7.94
C LYS A 194 2.80 15.73 -8.61
N SER A 195 2.10 14.59 -8.59
CA SER A 195 2.52 13.42 -9.34
C SER A 195 2.60 13.72 -10.85
N PRO A 196 3.32 12.88 -11.61
CA PRO A 196 3.01 12.73 -13.03
C PRO A 196 1.54 12.35 -13.25
N ALA A 197 1.04 12.59 -14.46
CA ALA A 197 -0.28 12.12 -14.87
C ALA A 197 -0.33 10.58 -14.83
N LEU A 198 -1.38 10.05 -14.23
CA LEU A 198 -1.62 8.61 -14.12
C LEU A 198 -2.74 8.19 -15.08
N CYS A 199 -2.57 7.01 -15.68
CA CYS A 199 -3.61 6.32 -16.46
C CYS A 199 -4.15 5.16 -15.64
N ILE A 200 -5.42 5.21 -15.27
CA ILE A 200 -6.11 4.14 -14.54
C ILE A 200 -6.97 3.37 -15.54
N GLN A 201 -6.60 2.12 -15.79
CA GLN A 201 -7.38 1.20 -16.60
C GLN A 201 -8.61 0.71 -15.84
N GLU A 202 -9.54 0.15 -16.61
CA GLU A 202 -10.74 -0.48 -16.05
C GLU A 202 -10.40 -1.57 -15.03
N GLY A 203 -11.13 -1.57 -13.92
CA GLY A 203 -11.07 -2.61 -12.91
C GLY A 203 -11.40 -3.98 -13.49
N VAL A 204 -10.91 -5.02 -12.83
CA VAL A 204 -11.26 -6.40 -13.16
C VAL A 204 -12.75 -6.61 -12.85
N THR A 205 -13.53 -6.99 -13.87
CA THR A 205 -14.98 -7.21 -13.77
C THR A 205 -15.35 -8.69 -13.75
N SER A 206 -14.51 -9.56 -14.30
CA SER A 206 -14.73 -11.00 -14.31
C SER A 206 -13.41 -11.77 -14.36
N ILE A 207 -13.47 -13.07 -14.07
CA ILE A 207 -12.35 -14.00 -14.21
C ILE A 207 -12.76 -15.22 -15.04
N LYS A 208 -11.80 -15.81 -15.76
CA LYS A 208 -12.03 -16.95 -16.66
C LYS A 208 -11.01 -18.05 -16.39
N LEU A 209 -11.41 -19.31 -16.59
CA LEU A 209 -10.48 -20.44 -16.59
C LEU A 209 -9.91 -20.64 -17.98
N LEU A 210 -8.58 -20.67 -18.08
CA LEU A 210 -7.85 -20.98 -19.31
C LEU A 210 -7.45 -22.45 -19.38
N SER A 211 -7.15 -23.07 -18.23
CA SER A 211 -6.90 -24.51 -18.13
C SER A 211 -7.39 -25.02 -16.78
N THR A 212 -7.85 -26.28 -16.75
CA THR A 212 -8.32 -26.99 -15.56
C THR A 212 -7.94 -28.47 -15.63
N PRO A 213 -7.87 -29.18 -14.49
CA PRO A 213 -7.51 -30.60 -14.43
C PRO A 213 -8.62 -31.57 -14.84
N GLU A 214 -9.80 -31.09 -15.24
CA GLU A 214 -11.02 -31.90 -15.42
C GLU A 214 -10.91 -33.01 -16.48
N LYS A 215 -10.06 -32.80 -17.49
CA LYS A 215 -9.92 -33.73 -18.63
C LYS A 215 -8.92 -34.86 -18.39
N VAL A 216 -8.30 -34.93 -17.21
CA VAL A 216 -7.27 -35.90 -16.87
C VAL A 216 -7.55 -36.49 -15.49
N ASN A 217 -7.30 -37.79 -15.33
CA ASN A 217 -7.41 -38.46 -14.04
C ASN A 217 -6.35 -37.89 -13.07
N GLN A 218 -6.81 -37.35 -11.95
CA GLN A 218 -5.93 -36.85 -10.90
C GLN A 218 -5.71 -37.93 -9.84
N THR A 219 -4.62 -37.83 -9.07
CA THR A 219 -4.32 -38.78 -7.98
C THR A 219 -4.27 -38.03 -6.65
N ALA A 220 -4.92 -38.58 -5.63
CA ALA A 220 -4.99 -37.98 -4.30
C ALA A 220 -3.59 -37.75 -3.70
N GLY A 221 -3.35 -36.53 -3.23
CA GLY A 221 -2.08 -36.08 -2.64
C GLY A 221 -0.97 -35.78 -3.66
N ILE A 222 -1.24 -35.88 -4.97
CA ILE A 222 -0.29 -35.56 -6.03
C ILE A 222 -0.75 -34.27 -6.72
N PRO A 223 0.15 -33.30 -6.99
CA PRO A 223 -0.17 -32.12 -7.79
C PRO A 223 -0.87 -32.48 -9.10
N PHE A 224 -1.86 -31.68 -9.48
CA PHE A 224 -2.58 -31.89 -10.72
C PHE A 224 -1.64 -31.87 -11.93
N THR A 225 -1.84 -32.80 -12.86
CA THR A 225 -1.04 -32.88 -14.09
C THR A 225 -1.24 -31.66 -14.98
N ILE A 226 -2.48 -31.13 -15.02
CA ILE A 226 -2.81 -29.85 -15.66
C ILE A 226 -3.22 -28.90 -14.55
N GLN A 227 -2.35 -27.95 -14.25
CA GLN A 227 -2.61 -26.96 -13.23
C GLN A 227 -3.62 -25.91 -13.71
N PRO A 228 -4.49 -25.41 -12.82
CA PRO A 228 -5.41 -24.34 -13.13
C PRO A 228 -4.69 -23.06 -13.58
N LYS A 229 -5.23 -22.43 -14.62
CA LYS A 229 -4.84 -21.08 -15.05
C LYS A 229 -6.07 -20.19 -15.08
N VAL A 230 -6.00 -19.06 -14.39
CA VAL A 230 -7.09 -18.08 -14.29
C VAL A 230 -6.66 -16.80 -14.98
N GLN A 231 -7.54 -16.21 -15.79
CA GLN A 231 -7.33 -14.93 -16.44
C GLN A 231 -8.31 -13.90 -15.89
N LEU A 232 -7.78 -12.74 -15.49
CA LEU A 232 -8.53 -11.59 -15.00
C LEU A 232 -8.91 -10.73 -16.21
N MET A 233 -10.18 -10.36 -16.27
CA MET A 233 -10.78 -9.67 -17.42
C MET A 233 -11.38 -8.35 -16.97
N THR A 234 -11.22 -7.32 -17.81
CA THR A 234 -12.09 -6.15 -17.82
C THR A 234 -13.41 -6.49 -18.55
N SER A 235 -14.29 -5.53 -18.75
CA SER A 235 -15.52 -5.75 -19.56
C SER A 235 -15.24 -6.16 -21.01
N THR A 236 -14.06 -5.83 -21.56
CA THR A 236 -13.76 -5.97 -23.01
C THR A 236 -12.50 -6.76 -23.32
N SER A 237 -11.56 -6.89 -22.38
CA SER A 237 -10.22 -7.43 -22.64
C SER A 237 -9.57 -8.01 -21.39
N VAL A 238 -8.38 -8.60 -21.55
CA VAL A 238 -7.57 -9.07 -20.42
C VAL A 238 -7.07 -7.87 -19.62
N ALA A 239 -7.15 -7.96 -18.29
CA ALA A 239 -6.65 -6.93 -17.38
C ALA A 239 -5.13 -7.04 -17.21
N TYR A 240 -4.36 -6.73 -18.25
CA TYR A 240 -2.89 -6.89 -18.26
C TYR A 240 -2.15 -6.07 -17.17
N GLY A 241 -2.76 -5.00 -16.65
CA GLY A 241 -2.21 -4.26 -15.52
C GLY A 241 -2.39 -4.95 -14.16
N SER A 242 -3.30 -5.94 -14.07
CA SER A 242 -3.73 -6.47 -12.79
C SER A 242 -2.63 -7.22 -12.07
N ARG A 243 -2.52 -6.91 -10.78
CA ARG A 243 -1.67 -7.50 -9.74
C ARG A 243 -2.51 -8.08 -8.61
N GLY A 244 -3.81 -8.25 -8.82
CA GLY A 244 -4.76 -8.84 -7.89
C GLY A 244 -4.42 -10.26 -7.46
N PHE A 245 -4.84 -10.66 -6.26
CA PHE A 245 -4.69 -12.03 -5.76
C PHE A 245 -5.93 -12.87 -6.10
N VAL A 246 -5.70 -14.09 -6.59
CA VAL A 246 -6.76 -15.09 -6.79
C VAL A 246 -6.61 -16.19 -5.76
N THR A 247 -7.71 -16.50 -5.08
CA THR A 247 -7.80 -17.60 -4.11
C THR A 247 -8.48 -18.80 -4.76
N ALA A 248 -7.86 -19.97 -4.65
CA ALA A 248 -8.41 -21.26 -5.02
C ALA A 248 -8.98 -21.97 -3.78
N SER A 249 -10.16 -22.58 -3.91
CA SER A 249 -10.79 -23.35 -2.83
C SER A 249 -11.59 -24.52 -3.39
N ILE A 250 -11.89 -25.52 -2.54
CA ILE A 250 -12.82 -26.59 -2.89
C ILE A 250 -14.24 -26.04 -2.77
N ASN A 251 -14.99 -26.12 -3.86
CA ASN A 251 -16.39 -25.71 -3.94
C ASN A 251 -17.35 -26.86 -3.65
N PHE A 252 -17.05 -28.03 -4.23
CA PHE A 252 -17.80 -29.25 -3.99
C PHE A 252 -16.84 -30.36 -3.57
N ASP A 253 -17.11 -30.91 -2.37
CA ASP A 253 -16.29 -31.93 -1.71
C ASP A 253 -17.04 -33.27 -1.63
N PRO A 254 -16.94 -34.12 -2.67
CA PRO A 254 -17.44 -35.49 -2.64
C PRO A 254 -16.65 -36.40 -1.68
N GLY A 255 -15.38 -36.07 -1.39
CA GLY A 255 -14.50 -36.84 -0.52
C GLY A 255 -14.95 -36.81 0.94
N ALA A 256 -15.65 -35.75 1.36
CA ALA A 256 -16.16 -35.60 2.72
C ALA A 256 -17.07 -36.75 3.18
N LYS A 257 -17.77 -37.39 2.24
CA LYS A 257 -18.68 -38.51 2.48
C LYS A 257 -18.01 -39.88 2.42
N SER A 258 -16.68 -39.93 2.30
CA SER A 258 -15.94 -41.20 2.30
C SER A 258 -16.15 -41.93 3.63
N VAL A 259 -16.62 -43.19 3.57
CA VAL A 259 -16.81 -44.03 4.76
C VAL A 259 -15.46 -44.39 5.40
N GLN A 260 -14.42 -44.54 4.58
CA GLN A 260 -13.09 -44.95 5.02
C GLN A 260 -12.26 -43.77 5.57
N ASN A 261 -12.59 -42.55 5.14
CA ASN A 261 -11.92 -41.34 5.61
C ASN A 261 -12.91 -40.16 5.62
N PRO A 262 -13.86 -40.13 6.56
CA PRO A 262 -14.88 -39.08 6.62
C PRO A 262 -14.28 -37.70 6.94
N GLY A 263 -15.05 -36.64 6.69
CA GLY A 263 -14.67 -35.25 6.98
C GLY A 263 -14.02 -34.52 5.79
N THR A 264 -13.88 -33.20 5.89
CA THR A 264 -13.52 -32.34 4.75
C THR A 264 -12.17 -32.69 4.11
N SER A 265 -12.13 -32.55 2.79
CA SER A 265 -10.92 -32.60 1.97
C SER A 265 -10.15 -31.29 2.08
N GLN A 266 -8.85 -31.33 1.78
CA GLN A 266 -7.96 -30.18 1.74
C GLN A 266 -7.45 -29.96 0.32
N LEU A 267 -7.46 -28.70 -0.12
CA LEU A 267 -6.70 -28.24 -1.26
C LEU A 267 -5.28 -27.92 -0.78
N LEU A 268 -4.32 -28.70 -1.25
CA LEU A 268 -2.90 -28.55 -0.95
C LEU A 268 -2.23 -27.61 -1.95
N GLY A 269 -1.00 -27.20 -1.64
CA GLY A 269 -0.19 -26.30 -2.46
C GLY A 269 -0.48 -24.82 -2.18
N THR A 270 -0.08 -23.97 -3.11
CA THR A 270 -0.22 -22.52 -3.02
C THR A 270 -1.62 -22.10 -3.49
N THR A 271 -2.54 -21.91 -2.55
CA THR A 271 -3.96 -21.63 -2.85
C THR A 271 -4.27 -20.14 -3.06
N ILE A 272 -3.34 -19.25 -2.75
CA ILE A 272 -3.49 -17.81 -3.02
C ILE A 272 -2.28 -17.39 -3.84
N LEU A 273 -2.53 -16.86 -5.04
CA LEU A 273 -1.46 -16.45 -5.94
C LEU A 273 -1.78 -15.11 -6.59
N GLN A 274 -0.74 -14.29 -6.71
CA GLN A 274 -0.83 -12.98 -7.34
C GLN A 274 -0.86 -13.10 -8.87
N SER A 275 -1.68 -12.28 -9.51
CA SER A 275 -1.75 -12.13 -10.96
C SER A 275 -0.44 -11.57 -11.53
N ASN A 276 0.03 -12.20 -12.60
CA ASN A 276 1.05 -11.65 -13.46
C ASN A 276 0.47 -11.34 -14.84
N LEU A 277 0.34 -10.05 -15.12
CA LEU A 277 -0.18 -9.49 -16.37
C LEU A 277 -1.61 -9.98 -16.65
N GLY A 278 -2.46 -9.92 -15.63
CA GLY A 278 -3.84 -10.39 -15.72
C GLY A 278 -3.99 -11.91 -15.75
N THR A 279 -2.93 -12.69 -15.49
CA THR A 279 -2.98 -14.16 -15.49
C THR A 279 -2.39 -14.73 -14.21
N VAL A 280 -3.11 -15.66 -13.58
CA VAL A 280 -2.67 -16.46 -12.43
C VAL A 280 -2.44 -17.89 -12.90
N THR A 281 -1.22 -18.41 -12.75
CA THR A 281 -0.86 -19.79 -13.09
C THR A 281 -0.48 -20.53 -11.83
N PHE A 282 -1.35 -21.42 -11.38
CA PHE A 282 -1.03 -22.33 -10.28
C PHE A 282 -0.03 -23.39 -10.76
N THR A 283 0.77 -23.94 -9.85
CA THR A 283 1.82 -24.91 -10.19
C THR A 283 1.82 -26.17 -9.33
N ASP A 284 1.19 -26.13 -8.16
CA ASP A 284 1.31 -27.15 -7.12
C ASP A 284 -0.03 -27.55 -6.47
N LEU A 285 -1.17 -27.15 -7.02
CA LEU A 285 -2.47 -27.50 -6.45
C LEU A 285 -2.70 -29.01 -6.52
N ALA A 286 -3.15 -29.58 -5.39
CA ALA A 286 -3.51 -30.99 -5.26
C ALA A 286 -4.69 -31.14 -4.30
N ILE A 287 -5.42 -32.26 -4.39
CA ILE A 287 -6.45 -32.62 -3.40
C ILE A 287 -6.00 -33.84 -2.63
N ASN A 288 -6.09 -33.81 -1.30
CA ASN A 288 -5.58 -34.88 -0.44
C ASN A 288 -6.45 -36.16 -0.44
N LYS A 289 -7.72 -36.10 -0.85
CA LYS A 289 -8.68 -37.22 -0.85
C LYS A 289 -9.15 -37.58 -2.25
N ALA A 290 -9.55 -38.85 -2.43
CA ALA A 290 -10.16 -39.34 -3.67
C ALA A 290 -11.67 -39.03 -3.73
N SER A 291 -12.20 -38.87 -4.94
CA SER A 291 -13.65 -38.80 -5.22
C SER A 291 -14.17 -40.05 -5.95
N VAL A 292 -13.30 -40.86 -6.53
CA VAL A 292 -13.65 -42.06 -7.34
C VAL A 292 -12.81 -43.28 -6.94
N GLY A 293 -13.28 -44.49 -7.28
CA GLY A 293 -12.60 -45.77 -6.98
C GLY A 293 -13.06 -46.40 -5.66
N GLN A 294 -12.56 -47.59 -5.27
CA GLN A 294 -12.88 -48.25 -3.97
C GLN A 294 -14.38 -48.43 -3.65
N GLY A 295 -15.23 -48.59 -4.67
CA GLY A 295 -16.70 -48.66 -4.51
C GLY A 295 -17.40 -47.30 -4.47
N TYR A 296 -16.67 -46.19 -4.65
CA TYR A 296 -17.21 -44.85 -4.80
C TYR A 296 -17.57 -44.55 -6.26
N ILE A 297 -18.80 -44.08 -6.49
CA ILE A 297 -19.23 -43.35 -7.69
C ILE A 297 -19.61 -41.91 -7.33
N ASN A 298 -18.86 -41.26 -6.42
CA ASN A 298 -19.14 -39.86 -6.11
C ASN A 298 -18.78 -38.98 -7.32
N SER A 299 -19.58 -37.93 -7.55
CA SER A 299 -19.24 -36.86 -8.50
C SER A 299 -17.83 -36.32 -8.20
N GLY A 300 -17.10 -35.85 -9.20
CA GLY A 300 -15.76 -35.30 -8.99
C GLY A 300 -15.78 -34.00 -8.16
N PHE A 301 -14.61 -33.60 -7.66
CA PHE A 301 -14.45 -32.32 -6.97
C PHE A 301 -14.75 -31.16 -7.92
N THR A 302 -15.22 -30.04 -7.40
CA THR A 302 -15.15 -28.77 -8.13
C THR A 302 -14.36 -27.77 -7.31
N LEU A 303 -13.57 -26.94 -7.99
CA LEU A 303 -12.83 -25.84 -7.37
C LEU A 303 -13.49 -24.52 -7.73
N THR A 304 -13.50 -23.57 -6.80
CA THR A 304 -13.80 -22.17 -7.06
C THR A 304 -12.50 -21.38 -7.03
N PHE A 305 -12.34 -20.49 -8.01
CA PHE A 305 -11.35 -19.43 -7.98
C PHE A 305 -12.06 -18.11 -7.75
N ALA A 306 -11.52 -17.27 -6.88
CA ALA A 306 -12.13 -16.01 -6.49
C ALA A 306 -11.13 -14.87 -6.58
N TYR A 307 -11.58 -13.77 -7.18
CA TYR A 307 -10.95 -12.45 -7.15
C TYR A 307 -11.98 -11.47 -6.59
N PHE A 308 -11.84 -11.08 -5.32
CA PHE A 308 -12.89 -10.40 -4.57
C PHE A 308 -14.25 -11.13 -4.71
N SER A 309 -15.25 -10.47 -5.31
CA SER A 309 -16.58 -11.04 -5.57
C SER A 309 -16.69 -11.79 -6.90
N ALA A 310 -15.74 -11.63 -7.82
CA ALA A 310 -15.73 -12.35 -9.08
C ALA A 310 -15.27 -13.80 -8.83
N THR A 311 -16.06 -14.77 -9.27
CA THR A 311 -15.75 -16.19 -9.10
C THR A 311 -15.88 -16.95 -10.42
N VAL A 312 -15.10 -18.02 -10.55
CA VAL A 312 -15.24 -19.01 -11.62
C VAL A 312 -15.01 -20.40 -11.05
N GLN A 313 -15.77 -21.37 -11.54
CA GLN A 313 -15.72 -22.75 -11.06
C GLN A 313 -15.20 -23.68 -12.15
N THR A 314 -14.46 -24.70 -11.73
CA THR A 314 -14.16 -25.84 -12.60
C THR A 314 -15.41 -26.69 -12.78
N GLY A 315 -15.44 -27.47 -13.86
CA GLY A 315 -16.24 -28.69 -13.89
C GLY A 315 -15.73 -29.76 -12.92
N SER A 316 -16.27 -30.97 -13.07
CA SER A 316 -16.00 -32.12 -12.20
C SER A 316 -14.58 -32.68 -12.42
N ILE A 317 -13.79 -32.72 -11.35
CA ILE A 317 -12.42 -33.24 -11.31
C ILE A 317 -12.42 -34.62 -10.63
N PRO A 318 -12.28 -35.72 -11.37
CA PRO A 318 -12.16 -37.04 -10.76
C PRO A 318 -10.77 -37.22 -10.14
N VAL A 319 -10.73 -37.46 -8.83
CA VAL A 319 -9.49 -37.74 -8.10
C VAL A 319 -9.48 -39.20 -7.64
N TYR A 320 -8.49 -39.96 -8.10
CA TYR A 320 -8.33 -41.37 -7.82
C TYR A 320 -7.46 -41.61 -6.58
N PRO A 321 -7.62 -42.78 -5.92
CA PRO A 321 -6.80 -43.14 -4.77
C PRO A 321 -5.34 -43.35 -5.21
N ASN A 322 -4.40 -42.85 -4.41
CA ASN A 322 -2.97 -43.11 -4.60
C ASN A 322 -2.59 -44.56 -4.20
N ILE A 323 -1.33 -44.93 -4.45
CA ILE A 323 -0.83 -46.30 -4.17
C ILE A 323 -0.97 -46.73 -2.70
N TRP A 324 -0.91 -45.79 -1.75
CA TRP A 324 -1.07 -46.08 -0.32
C TRP A 324 -2.53 -46.33 0.07
N THR A 325 -3.47 -45.70 -0.62
CA THR A 325 -4.91 -45.92 -0.41
C THR A 325 -5.42 -47.19 -1.08
N LYS A 326 -4.71 -47.75 -2.09
CA LYS A 326 -5.00 -49.12 -2.59
C LYS A 326 -4.72 -50.22 -1.56
N LEU A 327 -3.97 -49.92 -0.51
CA LEU A 327 -3.78 -50.83 0.63
C LEU A 327 -5.04 -50.78 1.51
N LEU A 328 -6.14 -51.32 1.00
CA LEU A 328 -7.32 -51.57 1.80
C LEU A 328 -6.92 -52.59 2.88
N VAL A 329 -6.73 -52.15 4.12
CA VAL A 329 -6.83 -53.05 5.28
C VAL A 329 -8.22 -52.81 5.84
N PRO A 330 -9.21 -53.67 5.53
CA PRO A 330 -10.52 -53.58 6.14
C PRO A 330 -10.37 -53.54 7.67
N TYR A 331 -11.14 -52.70 8.35
CA TYR A 331 -11.12 -52.59 9.82
C TYR A 331 -11.32 -53.96 10.50
N ASN A 332 -12.07 -54.85 9.87
CA ASN A 332 -12.30 -56.24 10.28
C ASN A 332 -11.15 -57.22 9.93
N LYS A 333 -10.01 -56.75 9.43
CA LYS A 333 -8.83 -57.55 9.08
C LYS A 333 -7.52 -57.01 9.69
N GLN A 334 -7.57 -55.99 10.54
CA GLN A 334 -6.41 -55.63 11.36
C GLN A 334 -6.25 -56.70 12.46
N PRO A 335 -5.06 -57.33 12.61
CA PRO A 335 -4.81 -58.19 13.75
C PRO A 335 -4.90 -57.35 15.02
N VAL A 336 -5.71 -57.82 15.97
CA VAL A 336 -5.80 -57.30 17.34
C VAL A 336 -4.46 -57.50 18.04
#